data_AF-K1XEF0-F1
#
_entry.id   AF-K1XEF0-F1
#
_cell.length_a   1.000
_cell.length_b   1.000
_cell.length_c   1.000
_cell.angle_alpha   90.00
_cell.angle_beta   90.00
_cell.angle_gamma   90.00
#
_symmetry.space_group_name_H-M   'P 1'
#
loop_
_entity.id
_entity.type
_entity.pdbx_description
1 polymer ?
#
loop_
_entity_poly.entity_id
_entity_poly.type
_entity_poly.pdbx_seq_one_letter_code
_entity_poly.pdbx_strand_id
1 'polypeptide(L)'
;NIITINNKNINSFDTNAKPITNTNSSENTNGSYSSASVMVERINGYWPKQDFFTKNYKTIIAATSILAAYGISFYTITYCKNYLENENLWSCWKKEISIEKLMEIPHDMFAQQVLEQIKMRYENKNNLVISLTQFMNDIEKEKKILTAYSKVYNFLNKYYLLTIFPIDTKSFETINENLERLAYIKNVFLSSEYINNYDKIYIDKKKIKYI
;
A
#
# COMPACT_ATOMS: atom_id res chain seq x y z
N ASN A 1 30.62 -23.99 -1.75
CA ASN A 1 29.50 -24.28 -0.82
C ASN A 1 28.21 -23.76 -1.41
N ILE A 2 27.47 -24.64 -2.08
CA ILE A 2 26.17 -24.33 -2.69
C ILE A 2 25.12 -24.53 -1.60
N ILE A 3 24.43 -23.46 -1.21
CA ILE A 3 23.38 -23.49 -0.19
C ILE A 3 22.05 -23.77 -0.89
N THR A 4 21.57 -25.00 -0.76
CA THR A 4 20.24 -25.41 -1.21
C THR A 4 19.20 -24.90 -0.21
N ILE A 5 18.41 -23.90 -0.59
CA ILE A 5 17.30 -23.39 0.22
C ILE A 5 16.06 -24.22 -0.09
N ASN A 6 15.71 -25.11 0.85
CA ASN A 6 14.51 -25.94 0.79
C ASN A 6 13.28 -25.09 1.18
N ASN A 7 12.49 -24.69 0.18
CA ASN A 7 11.31 -23.85 0.38
C ASN A 7 10.13 -24.75 0.82
N LYS A 8 9.96 -24.91 2.13
CA LYS A 8 8.90 -25.74 2.71
C LYS A 8 7.58 -24.99 2.62
N ASN A 9 6.73 -25.47 1.72
CA ASN A 9 5.38 -25.04 1.43
C ASN A 9 4.52 -25.09 2.72
N ILE A 10 4.11 -23.93 3.24
CA ILE A 10 3.13 -23.80 4.33
C ILE A 10 1.95 -23.05 3.73
N ASN A 11 0.89 -23.77 3.38
CA ASN A 11 -0.46 -23.25 3.19
C ASN A 11 -1.46 -24.41 3.25
N SER A 12 -1.77 -24.87 4.46
CA SER A 12 -3.03 -25.57 4.74
C SER A 12 -3.89 -24.62 5.59
N PHE A 13 -4.69 -23.82 4.90
CA PHE A 13 -5.68 -22.95 5.52
C PHE A 13 -6.89 -23.83 5.87
N ASP A 14 -6.91 -24.37 7.09
CA ASP A 14 -8.06 -25.11 7.62
C ASP A 14 -9.22 -24.15 7.86
N THR A 15 -10.13 -24.03 6.89
CA THR A 15 -11.43 -23.37 7.06
C THR A 15 -12.43 -24.30 7.75
N ASN A 16 -12.19 -24.62 9.02
CA ASN A 16 -13.18 -25.26 9.88
C ASN A 16 -13.95 -24.18 10.65
N ALA A 17 -14.76 -23.40 9.93
CA ALA A 17 -15.76 -22.53 10.54
C ALA A 17 -16.94 -23.39 11.02
N LYS A 18 -17.10 -23.49 12.34
CA LYS A 18 -18.25 -24.15 12.96
C LYS A 18 -19.55 -23.48 12.50
N PRO A 19 -20.59 -24.25 12.14
CA PRO A 19 -21.91 -23.69 11.87
C PRO A 19 -22.47 -23.08 13.17
N ILE A 20 -22.83 -21.80 13.10
CA ILE A 20 -23.59 -21.11 14.15
C ILE A 20 -24.99 -21.72 14.14
N THR A 21 -25.29 -22.54 15.13
CA THR A 21 -26.62 -23.09 15.36
C THR A 21 -27.56 -21.96 15.75
N ASN A 22 -28.59 -21.76 14.93
CA ASN A 22 -29.69 -20.85 15.17
C ASN A 22 -30.41 -21.22 16.48
N THR A 23 -30.36 -20.30 17.43
CA THR A 23 -31.19 -20.34 18.63
C THR A 23 -32.60 -19.94 18.23
N ASN A 24 -33.52 -20.91 18.25
CA ASN A 24 -34.94 -20.69 18.05
C ASN A 24 -35.51 -19.89 19.22
N SER A 25 -35.74 -18.59 19.02
CA SER A 25 -36.57 -17.78 19.89
C SER A 25 -38.03 -17.94 19.45
N SER A 26 -38.79 -18.70 20.23
CA SER A 26 -40.25 -18.77 20.12
C SER A 26 -40.86 -17.49 20.66
N GLU A 27 -41.10 -16.51 19.79
CA GLU A 27 -41.94 -15.36 20.12
C GLU A 27 -43.40 -15.67 19.82
N ASN A 28 -44.15 -15.85 20.91
CA ASN A 28 -45.58 -16.03 20.94
C ASN A 28 -46.23 -14.64 20.86
N THR A 29 -46.64 -14.21 19.67
CA THR A 29 -47.44 -12.98 19.49
C THR A 29 -48.81 -13.33 18.92
N ASN A 30 -49.71 -13.73 19.83
CA ASN A 30 -51.15 -13.63 19.58
C ASN A 30 -51.55 -12.15 19.70
N GLY A 31 -51.65 -11.45 18.57
CA GLY A 31 -52.04 -10.05 18.58
C GLY A 31 -52.38 -9.49 17.20
N SER A 32 -53.69 -9.39 16.94
CA SER A 32 -54.30 -8.39 16.05
C SER A 32 -54.05 -8.51 14.54
N TYR A 33 -54.73 -9.48 13.92
CA TYR A 33 -55.05 -9.43 12.50
C TYR A 33 -56.26 -8.52 12.28
N SER A 34 -56.06 -7.25 11.88
CA SER A 34 -57.04 -6.51 11.05
C SER A 34 -56.50 -5.11 10.72
N SER A 35 -55.62 -4.98 9.71
CA SER A 35 -55.34 -3.72 8.98
C SER A 35 -54.26 -3.87 7.88
N ALA A 36 -53.38 -4.88 7.97
CA ALA A 36 -52.22 -4.99 7.08
C ALA A 36 -52.53 -5.53 5.66
N SER A 37 -53.71 -6.11 5.42
CA SER A 37 -54.05 -6.71 4.11
C SER A 37 -54.37 -5.68 3.02
N VAL A 38 -54.61 -4.41 3.35
CA VAL A 38 -54.95 -3.37 2.35
C VAL A 38 -53.71 -2.64 1.81
N MET A 39 -52.54 -2.74 2.47
CA MET A 39 -51.29 -2.14 1.97
C MET A 39 -50.42 -3.08 1.13
N VAL A 40 -50.59 -4.40 1.22
CA VAL A 40 -49.77 -5.35 0.44
C VAL A 40 -50.15 -5.33 -1.06
N GLU A 41 -51.39 -4.98 -1.40
CA GLU A 41 -51.85 -4.98 -2.79
C GLU A 41 -51.35 -3.77 -3.62
N ARG A 42 -50.89 -2.69 -2.96
CA ARG A 42 -50.36 -1.49 -3.66
C ARG A 42 -48.89 -1.58 -4.06
N ILE A 43 -48.15 -2.57 -3.57
CA ILE A 43 -46.70 -2.71 -3.87
C ILE A 43 -46.46 -3.57 -5.12
N ASN A 44 -47.44 -4.37 -5.56
CA ASN A 44 -47.28 -5.25 -6.73
C ASN A 44 -47.45 -4.56 -8.09
N GLY A 45 -47.83 -3.28 -8.13
CA GLY A 45 -48.16 -2.56 -9.38
C GLY A 45 -47.04 -1.73 -10.01
N TYR A 46 -45.89 -1.57 -9.35
CA TYR A 46 -44.82 -0.65 -9.78
C TYR A 46 -43.49 -1.34 -10.05
N TRP A 47 -43.52 -2.57 -10.54
CA TRP A 47 -42.33 -3.15 -11.16
C TRP A 47 -42.18 -2.52 -12.56
N PRO A 48 -41.15 -1.66 -12.79
CA PRO A 48 -40.92 -1.11 -14.12
C PRO A 48 -40.74 -2.27 -15.10
N LYS A 49 -41.49 -2.23 -16.21
CA LYS A 49 -41.49 -3.27 -17.25
C LYS A 49 -40.05 -3.65 -17.60
N GLN A 50 -39.67 -4.90 -17.31
CA GLN A 50 -38.30 -5.43 -17.40
C GLN A 50 -37.71 -5.41 -18.82
N ASP A 51 -38.54 -5.19 -19.85
CA ASP A 51 -38.13 -5.32 -21.26
C ASP A 51 -37.10 -4.27 -21.73
N PHE A 52 -37.03 -3.11 -21.07
CA PHE A 52 -36.00 -2.11 -21.40
C PHE A 52 -34.63 -2.47 -20.82
N PHE A 53 -34.61 -3.06 -19.63
CA PHE A 53 -33.37 -3.46 -18.95
C PHE A 53 -32.75 -4.71 -19.59
N THR A 54 -33.55 -5.68 -20.03
CA THR A 54 -33.03 -6.96 -20.56
C THR A 54 -32.32 -6.84 -21.91
N LYS A 55 -32.59 -5.81 -22.72
CA LYS A 55 -31.88 -5.62 -23.99
C LYS A 55 -30.58 -4.83 -23.85
N ASN A 56 -30.51 -3.90 -22.89
CA ASN A 56 -29.38 -2.96 -22.75
C ASN A 56 -28.49 -3.22 -21.51
N TYR A 57 -28.82 -4.14 -20.62
CA TYR A 57 -28.00 -4.35 -19.41
C TYR A 57 -26.55 -4.70 -19.72
N LYS A 58 -26.27 -5.44 -20.80
CA LYS A 58 -24.89 -5.80 -21.19
C LYS A 58 -24.03 -4.57 -21.50
N THR A 59 -24.58 -3.61 -22.24
CA THR A 59 -23.86 -2.37 -22.59
C THR A 59 -23.72 -1.47 -21.37
N ILE A 60 -24.75 -1.41 -20.51
CA ILE A 60 -24.69 -0.65 -19.24
C ILE A 60 -23.59 -1.23 -18.34
N ILE A 61 -23.52 -2.55 -18.15
CA ILE A 61 -22.49 -3.20 -17.32
C ILE A 61 -21.08 -2.96 -17.90
N ALA A 62 -20.93 -3.06 -19.22
CA ALA A 62 -19.65 -2.77 -19.87
C ALA A 62 -19.24 -1.29 -19.67
N ALA A 63 -20.16 -0.36 -19.88
CA ALA A 63 -19.91 1.07 -19.70
C ALA A 63 -19.58 1.42 -18.25
N THR A 64 -20.31 0.88 -17.28
CA THR A 64 -20.02 1.10 -15.86
C THR A 64 -18.69 0.48 -15.44
N SER A 65 -18.33 -0.69 -15.98
CA SER A 65 -17.02 -1.31 -15.74
C SER A 65 -15.88 -0.45 -16.26
N ILE A 66 -15.99 0.07 -17.49
CA ILE A 66 -14.99 0.98 -18.09
C ILE A 66 -14.87 2.26 -17.26
N LEU A 67 -16.01 2.86 -16.88
CA LEU A 67 -16.03 4.08 -16.07
C LEU A 67 -15.40 3.86 -14.69
N ALA A 68 -15.68 2.73 -14.04
CA ALA A 68 -15.08 2.36 -12.76
C ALA A 68 -13.56 2.16 -12.89
N ALA A 69 -13.11 1.44 -13.93
CA ALA A 69 -11.69 1.24 -14.19
C ALA A 69 -10.96 2.56 -14.48
N TYR A 70 -11.58 3.46 -15.24
CA TYR A 70 -11.09 4.81 -15.50
C TYR A 70 -10.97 5.61 -14.19
N GLY A 71 -12.03 5.62 -13.37
CA GLY A 71 -12.04 6.32 -12.09
C GLY A 71 -10.96 5.84 -11.12
N ILE A 72 -10.78 4.51 -10.98
CA ILE A 72 -9.74 3.93 -10.14
C ILE A 72 -8.33 4.29 -10.64
N SER A 73 -8.11 4.23 -11.96
CA SER A 73 -6.82 4.58 -12.57
C SER A 73 -6.50 6.06 -12.37
N PHE A 74 -7.47 6.93 -12.64
CA PHE A 74 -7.35 8.38 -12.46
C PHE A 74 -7.08 8.74 -11.00
N TYR A 75 -7.81 8.14 -10.06
CA TYR A 75 -7.58 8.32 -8.62
C TYR A 75 -6.16 7.89 -8.23
N THR A 76 -5.69 6.73 -8.72
CA THR A 76 -4.36 6.21 -8.43
C THR A 76 -3.26 7.15 -8.94
N ILE A 77 -3.37 7.64 -10.18
CA ILE A 77 -2.42 8.60 -10.77
C ILE A 77 -2.38 9.88 -9.94
N THR A 78 -3.55 10.44 -9.61
CA THR A 78 -3.67 11.68 -8.85
C THR A 78 -3.08 11.52 -7.44
N TYR A 79 -3.39 10.40 -6.78
CA TYR A 79 -2.82 10.06 -5.47
C TYR A 79 -1.29 9.95 -5.54
N CYS A 80 -0.75 9.23 -6.51
CA CYS A 80 0.69 9.07 -6.68
C CYS A 80 1.39 10.40 -7.01
N LYS A 81 0.77 11.25 -7.83
CA LYS A 81 1.28 12.59 -8.14
C LYS A 81 1.36 13.45 -6.86
N ASN A 82 0.25 13.56 -6.13
CA ASN A 82 0.22 14.32 -4.87
C ASN A 82 1.19 13.76 -3.83
N TYR A 83 1.40 12.43 -3.84
CA TYR A 83 2.39 11.79 -2.97
C TYR A 83 3.82 12.19 -3.35
N LEU A 84 4.16 12.19 -4.65
CA LEU A 84 5.48 12.60 -5.17
C LEU A 84 5.80 14.08 -4.95
N GLU A 85 4.79 14.94 -4.85
CA GLU A 85 4.95 16.36 -4.53
C GLU A 85 5.34 16.60 -3.06
N ASN A 86 5.33 15.57 -2.22
CA ASN A 86 5.72 15.70 -0.82
C ASN A 86 7.26 15.78 -0.68
N GLU A 87 7.75 16.91 -0.18
CA GLU A 87 9.18 17.16 0.05
C GLU A 87 9.76 16.30 1.20
N ASN A 88 8.90 15.78 2.08
CA ASN A 88 9.31 14.97 3.23
C ASN A 88 9.54 13.49 2.90
N LEU A 89 9.46 13.09 1.63
CA LEU A 89 9.79 11.74 1.19
C LEU A 89 11.28 11.42 1.40
N TRP A 90 11.61 10.13 1.47
CA TRP A 90 13.00 9.70 1.54
C TRP A 90 13.68 9.73 0.18
N SER A 91 12.95 9.52 -0.93
CA SER A 91 13.51 9.71 -2.27
C SER A 91 13.84 11.17 -2.59
N CYS A 92 13.12 12.13 -1.99
CA CYS A 92 13.38 13.56 -2.11
C CYS A 92 14.57 14.03 -1.25
N TRP A 93 15.11 13.18 -0.37
CA TRP A 93 16.26 13.55 0.44
C TRP A 93 17.50 13.76 -0.43
N LYS A 94 18.08 14.97 -0.37
CA LYS A 94 19.19 15.41 -1.24
C LYS A 94 18.86 15.33 -2.74
N LYS A 95 17.64 15.70 -3.14
CA LYS A 95 17.19 15.76 -4.54
C LYS A 95 18.15 16.54 -5.48
N GLU A 96 18.85 17.54 -4.97
CA GLU A 96 19.82 18.36 -5.71
C GLU A 96 21.06 17.59 -6.21
N ILE A 97 21.37 16.44 -5.60
CA ILE A 97 22.57 15.64 -5.90
C ILE A 97 22.13 14.42 -6.69
N SER A 98 22.60 14.23 -7.93
CA SER A 98 22.26 13.04 -8.74
C SER A 98 22.66 11.72 -8.06
N ILE A 99 22.05 10.61 -8.46
CA ILE A 99 22.32 9.30 -7.86
C ILE A 99 23.80 8.89 -8.01
N GLU A 100 24.45 9.23 -9.12
CA GLU A 100 25.87 8.93 -9.35
C GLU A 100 26.75 9.66 -8.33
N LYS A 101 26.49 10.95 -8.12
CA LYS A 101 27.20 11.74 -7.10
C LYS A 101 26.90 11.28 -5.68
N LEU A 102 25.71 10.73 -5.44
CA LEU A 102 25.34 10.14 -4.15
C LEU A 102 26.17 8.88 -3.85
N MET A 103 26.49 8.10 -4.88
CA MET A 103 27.33 6.91 -4.82
C MET A 103 28.84 7.23 -4.67
N GLU A 104 29.27 8.43 -5.05
CA GLU A 104 30.65 8.90 -4.83
C GLU A 104 30.94 9.26 -3.37
N ILE A 105 29.90 9.50 -2.56
CA ILE A 105 30.07 9.82 -1.14
C ILE A 105 30.58 8.57 -0.41
N PRO A 106 31.66 8.67 0.41
CA PRO A 106 32.14 7.55 1.21
C PRO A 106 31.01 6.92 2.03
N HIS A 107 30.90 5.61 1.95
CA HIS A 107 29.79 4.83 2.49
C HIS A 107 29.52 5.13 3.98
N ASP A 108 30.57 5.20 4.80
CA ASP A 108 30.45 5.46 6.24
C ASP A 108 29.93 6.88 6.54
N MET A 109 30.38 7.87 5.78
CA MET A 109 29.90 9.24 5.90
C MET A 109 28.43 9.34 5.49
N PHE A 110 28.03 8.65 4.43
CA PHE A 110 26.64 8.63 3.98
C PHE A 110 25.74 7.94 5.01
N ALA A 111 26.16 6.81 5.56
CA ALA A 111 25.43 6.10 6.61
C ALA A 111 25.22 6.96 7.86
N GLN A 112 26.24 7.70 8.30
CA GLN A 112 26.12 8.63 9.42
C GLN A 112 25.11 9.76 9.13
N GLN A 113 25.14 10.35 7.93
CA GLN A 113 24.17 11.38 7.52
C GLN A 113 22.74 10.83 7.49
N VAL A 114 22.54 9.61 6.96
CA VAL A 114 21.23 8.93 6.99
C VAL A 114 20.75 8.77 8.44
N LEU A 115 21.63 8.28 9.32
CA LEU A 115 21.28 8.05 10.73
C LEU A 115 20.91 9.34 11.47
N GLU A 116 21.65 10.42 11.23
CA GLU A 116 21.33 11.74 11.77
C GLU A 116 19.96 12.23 11.30
N GLN A 117 19.67 12.08 10.01
CA GLN A 117 18.38 12.46 9.43
C GLN A 117 17.22 11.62 9.96
N ILE A 118 17.43 10.32 10.20
CA ILE A 118 16.43 9.47 10.87
C ILE A 118 16.14 9.99 12.28
N LYS A 119 17.19 10.35 13.04
CA LYS A 119 17.02 10.91 14.40
C LYS A 119 16.26 12.23 14.38
N MET A 120 16.54 13.08 13.39
CA MET A 120 15.85 14.36 13.21
C MET A 120 14.38 14.17 12.81
N ARG A 121 14.10 13.30 11.85
CA ARG A 121 12.76 13.13 11.26
C ARG A 121 11.75 12.45 12.20
N TYR A 122 12.18 11.48 13.00
CA TYR A 122 11.25 10.64 13.78
C TYR A 122 11.04 11.07 15.24
N GLU A 123 11.67 12.16 15.70
CA GLU A 123 11.55 12.85 17.01
C GLU A 123 11.55 12.00 18.31
N ASN A 124 11.59 10.67 18.22
CA ASN A 124 11.63 9.74 19.34
C ASN A 124 13.07 9.65 19.87
N LYS A 125 13.52 10.73 20.52
CA LYS A 125 14.86 10.87 21.11
C LYS A 125 15.25 9.71 22.02
N ASN A 126 14.26 9.04 22.62
CA ASN A 126 14.48 8.02 23.63
C ASN A 126 14.68 6.60 23.07
N ASN A 127 14.30 6.33 21.82
CA ASN A 127 14.43 4.98 21.27
C ASN A 127 14.77 4.96 19.79
N LEU A 128 16.07 4.85 19.52
CA LEU A 128 16.60 4.73 18.16
C LEU A 128 15.98 3.54 17.40
N VAL A 129 15.73 2.40 18.06
CA VAL A 129 15.16 1.21 17.42
C VAL A 129 13.79 1.49 16.81
N ILE A 130 12.97 2.29 17.49
CA ILE A 130 11.65 2.70 16.97
C ILE A 130 11.83 3.58 15.73
N SER A 131 12.71 4.58 15.78
CA SER A 131 12.99 5.45 14.63
C SER A 131 13.53 4.69 13.43
N LEU A 132 14.42 3.70 13.65
CA LEU A 132 14.94 2.83 12.60
C LEU A 132 13.83 1.95 12.00
N THR A 133 12.94 1.42 12.83
CA THR A 133 11.80 0.61 12.36
C THR A 133 10.83 1.45 11.53
N GLN A 134 10.52 2.67 11.99
CA GLN A 134 9.67 3.62 11.25
C GLN A 134 10.32 4.01 9.93
N PHE A 135 11.62 4.31 9.93
CA PHE A 135 12.40 4.55 8.73
C PHE A 135 12.27 3.43 7.70
N MET A 136 12.51 2.18 8.11
CA MET A 136 12.41 1.02 7.20
C MET A 136 11.00 0.84 6.65
N ASN A 137 9.98 1.03 7.48
CA ASN A 137 8.58 0.96 7.05
C ASN A 137 8.24 2.05 6.04
N ASP A 138 8.73 3.27 6.24
CA ASP A 138 8.49 4.38 5.31
C ASP A 138 9.19 4.17 3.98
N ILE A 139 10.45 3.69 3.98
CA ILE A 139 11.17 3.32 2.74
C ILE A 139 10.41 2.24 1.96
N GLU A 140 9.93 1.18 2.62
CA GLU A 140 9.19 0.11 1.95
C GLU A 140 7.82 0.57 1.44
N LYS A 141 7.12 1.40 2.22
CA LYS A 141 5.85 2.00 1.82
C LYS A 141 6.03 2.88 0.57
N GLU A 142 7.04 3.74 0.59
CA GLU A 142 7.37 4.64 -0.51
C GLU A 142 7.73 3.84 -1.78
N LYS A 143 8.62 2.84 -1.63
CA LYS A 143 8.98 1.93 -2.73
C LYS A 143 7.77 1.22 -3.33
N LYS A 144 6.83 0.75 -2.49
CA LYS A 144 5.60 0.10 -2.95
C LYS A 144 4.72 1.05 -3.77
N ILE A 145 4.57 2.30 -3.31
CA ILE A 145 3.79 3.33 -4.02
C ILE A 145 4.44 3.65 -5.37
N LEU A 146 5.75 3.92 -5.41
CA LEU A 146 6.49 4.21 -6.64
C LEU A 146 6.45 3.05 -7.63
N THR A 147 6.59 1.82 -7.15
CA THR A 147 6.49 0.61 -7.99
C THR A 147 5.08 0.45 -8.56
N ALA A 148 4.04 0.70 -7.76
CA ALA A 148 2.66 0.66 -8.24
C ALA A 148 2.43 1.73 -9.31
N TYR A 149 2.91 2.95 -9.09
CA TYR A 149 2.81 4.03 -10.06
C TYR A 149 3.54 3.71 -11.37
N SER A 150 4.75 3.14 -11.28
CA SER A 150 5.51 2.69 -12.45
C SER A 150 4.76 1.62 -13.26
N LYS A 151 4.12 0.65 -12.58
CA LYS A 151 3.29 -0.37 -13.23
C LYS A 151 2.08 0.23 -13.94
N VAL A 152 1.38 1.19 -13.32
CA VAL A 152 0.23 1.87 -13.93
C VAL A 152 0.68 2.65 -15.17
N TYR A 153 1.77 3.39 -15.09
CA TYR A 153 2.32 4.10 -16.24
C TYR A 153 2.67 3.15 -17.39
N ASN A 154 3.43 2.09 -17.10
CA ASN A 154 3.84 1.10 -18.12
C ASN A 154 2.63 0.43 -18.77
N PHE A 155 1.58 0.14 -17.98
CA PHE A 155 0.31 -0.35 -18.50
C PHE A 155 -0.32 0.66 -19.46
N LEU A 156 -0.46 1.93 -19.05
CA LEU A 156 -1.08 2.97 -19.88
C LEU A 156 -0.27 3.26 -21.16
N ASN A 157 1.05 3.28 -21.06
CA ASN A 157 1.95 3.45 -22.20
C ASN A 157 1.80 2.30 -23.20
N LYS A 158 1.78 1.05 -22.71
CA LYS A 158 1.61 -0.15 -23.55
C LYS A 158 0.32 -0.14 -24.37
N TYR A 159 -0.76 0.43 -23.84
CA TYR A 159 -2.05 0.53 -24.52
C TYR A 159 -2.30 1.89 -25.18
N TYR A 160 -1.28 2.75 -25.28
CA TYR A 160 -1.39 4.11 -25.84
C TYR A 160 -2.48 4.97 -25.17
N LEU A 161 -2.78 4.71 -23.90
CA LEU A 161 -3.80 5.43 -23.12
C LEU A 161 -3.25 6.71 -22.48
N LEU A 162 -1.96 7.01 -22.63
CA LEU A 162 -1.34 8.21 -22.06
C LEU A 162 -1.98 9.52 -22.51
N THR A 163 -2.63 9.55 -23.69
CA THR A 163 -3.34 10.75 -24.18
C THR A 163 -4.63 11.04 -23.43
N ILE A 164 -5.23 10.04 -22.78
CA ILE A 164 -6.52 10.15 -22.08
C ILE A 164 -6.31 10.54 -20.61
N PHE A 165 -5.19 10.11 -20.02
CA PHE A 165 -4.87 10.39 -18.62
C PHE A 165 -3.91 11.58 -18.50
N PRO A 166 -4.10 12.49 -17.54
CA PRO A 166 -3.22 13.65 -17.35
C PRO A 166 -1.92 13.25 -16.63
N ILE A 167 -1.08 12.48 -17.32
CA ILE A 167 0.22 12.04 -16.81
C ILE A 167 1.32 12.93 -17.39
N ASP A 168 2.13 13.51 -16.51
CA ASP A 168 3.37 14.17 -16.90
C ASP A 168 4.48 13.14 -17.10
N THR A 169 4.99 13.03 -18.32
CA THR A 169 6.07 12.09 -18.66
C THR A 169 7.36 12.40 -17.92
N LYS A 170 7.64 13.68 -17.62
CA LYS A 170 8.82 14.07 -16.84
C LYS A 170 8.75 13.55 -15.40
N SER A 171 7.56 13.62 -14.80
CA SER A 171 7.31 13.04 -13.48
C SER A 171 7.48 11.52 -13.44
N PHE A 172 7.44 10.82 -14.58
CA PHE A 172 7.70 9.38 -14.64
C PHE A 172 9.20 9.07 -14.69
N GLU A 173 9.98 9.86 -15.42
CA GLU A 173 11.44 9.70 -15.50
C GLU A 173 12.10 9.75 -14.11
N THR A 174 11.57 10.62 -13.23
CA THR A 174 12.06 10.74 -11.84
C THR A 174 11.70 9.55 -10.94
N ILE A 175 10.70 8.71 -11.29
CA ILE A 175 10.31 7.56 -10.47
C ILE A 175 11.43 6.53 -10.41
N ASN A 176 12.06 6.23 -11.55
CA ASN A 176 13.13 5.24 -11.60
C ASN A 176 14.33 5.72 -10.77
N GLU A 177 14.71 6.98 -10.92
CA GLU A 177 15.76 7.60 -10.10
C GLU A 177 15.40 7.56 -8.61
N ASN A 178 14.15 7.87 -8.25
CA ASN A 178 13.66 7.80 -6.87
C ASN A 178 13.71 6.37 -6.31
N LEU A 179 13.36 5.36 -7.11
CA LEU A 179 13.46 3.95 -6.73
C LEU A 179 14.90 3.51 -6.50
N GLU A 180 15.82 3.95 -7.36
CA GLU A 180 17.26 3.68 -7.23
C GLU A 180 17.84 4.36 -5.98
N ARG A 181 17.48 5.62 -5.73
CA ARG A 181 17.84 6.35 -4.51
C ARG A 181 17.37 5.64 -3.26
N LEU A 182 16.10 5.22 -3.20
CA LEU A 182 15.57 4.48 -2.05
C LEU A 182 16.29 3.15 -1.84
N ALA A 183 16.59 2.44 -2.93
CA ALA A 183 17.36 1.19 -2.85
C ALA A 183 18.78 1.44 -2.31
N TYR A 184 19.45 2.50 -2.77
CA TYR A 184 20.77 2.89 -2.29
C TYR A 184 20.74 3.27 -0.80
N ILE A 185 19.84 4.17 -0.39
CA ILE A 185 19.67 4.59 1.00
C ILE A 185 19.45 3.37 1.91
N LYS A 186 18.55 2.45 1.50
CA LYS A 186 18.29 1.21 2.22
C LYS A 186 19.54 0.33 2.32
N ASN A 187 20.25 0.15 1.23
CA ASN A 187 21.43 -0.71 1.18
C ASN A 187 22.57 -0.16 2.05
N VAL A 188 22.82 1.15 1.99
CA VAL A 188 23.84 1.79 2.83
C VAL A 188 23.49 1.67 4.30
N PHE A 189 22.22 1.89 4.64
CA PHE A 189 21.75 1.69 5.99
C PHE A 189 21.98 0.25 6.47
N LEU A 190 21.54 -0.76 5.71
CA LEU A 190 21.64 -2.17 6.07
C LEU A 190 23.08 -2.71 6.14
N SER A 191 23.97 -2.19 5.30
CA SER A 191 25.39 -2.61 5.28
C SER A 191 26.25 -1.88 6.31
N SER A 192 25.73 -0.80 6.91
CA SER A 192 26.47 -0.08 7.92
C SER A 192 26.75 -0.95 9.15
N GLU A 193 28.02 -1.05 9.55
CA GLU A 193 28.46 -1.82 10.73
C GLU A 193 27.77 -1.35 12.03
N TYR A 194 27.24 -0.12 12.03
CA TYR A 194 26.48 0.44 13.13
C TYR A 194 25.29 -0.43 13.53
N ILE A 195 24.54 -1.00 12.59
CA ILE A 195 23.41 -1.88 12.92
C ILE A 195 23.92 -3.12 13.67
N ASN A 196 25.00 -3.72 13.17
CA ASN A 196 25.61 -4.91 13.80
C ASN A 196 26.09 -4.62 15.23
N ASN A 197 26.63 -3.42 15.47
CA ASN A 197 27.06 -3.01 16.81
C ASN A 197 25.87 -2.67 17.74
N TYR A 198 24.78 -2.10 17.22
CA TYR A 198 23.59 -1.79 18.01
C TYR A 198 22.91 -3.05 18.55
N ASP A 199 22.79 -4.10 17.73
CA ASP A 199 22.22 -5.37 18.17
C ASP A 199 23.04 -5.96 19.33
N LYS A 200 24.37 -5.87 19.25
CA LYS A 200 25.26 -6.35 20.30
C LYS A 200 25.05 -5.62 21.63
N ILE A 201 24.97 -4.29 21.62
CA ILE A 201 24.76 -3.46 22.81
C ILE A 201 23.38 -3.72 23.45
N TYR A 202 22.34 -3.93 22.64
CA TYR A 202 21.00 -4.16 23.15
C TYR A 202 20.86 -5.54 23.80
N ILE A 203 21.50 -6.57 23.22
CA ILE A 203 21.55 -7.92 23.80
C ILE A 203 22.24 -7.88 25.18
N ASP A 204 23.34 -7.15 25.32
CA ASP A 204 24.07 -7.08 26.59
C ASP A 204 23.29 -6.33 27.68
N LYS A 205 22.61 -5.22 27.35
CA LYS A 205 21.74 -4.52 28.32
C LYS A 205 20.57 -5.39 28.79
N LYS A 206 20.03 -6.24 27.90
CA LYS A 206 18.95 -7.16 28.26
C LYS A 206 19.45 -8.21 29.25
N LYS A 207 20.67 -8.74 29.10
CA LYS A 207 21.27 -9.68 30.06
C LYS A 207 21.42 -9.10 31.47
N ILE A 208 21.80 -7.83 31.58
CA ILE A 208 22.01 -7.16 32.89
C ILE A 208 20.70 -6.98 33.68
N LYS A 209 19.54 -6.93 33.01
CA LYS A 209 18.24 -6.72 33.68
C LYS A 209 17.64 -8.00 34.29
N TYR A 210 18.20 -9.18 33.99
CA TYR A 210 17.71 -10.47 34.49
C TYR A 210 18.67 -11.15 35.49
N ILE A 211 19.64 -10.41 36.00
CA ILE A 211 20.52 -10.79 37.12
C ILE A 211 20.15 -9.92 38.31
#